data_AF-A0A2E4DFK9-F1
#
_entry.id   AF-A0A2E4DFK9-F1
#
_cell.length_a   1.000
_cell.length_b   1.000
_cell.length_c   1.000
_cell.angle_alpha   90.00
_cell.angle_beta   90.00
_cell.angle_gamma   90.00
#
_symmetry.space_group_name_H-M   'P 1'
#
loop_
_entity.id
_entity.type
_entity.pdbx_description
1 polymer ?
#
loop_
_entity_poly.entity_id
_entity_poly.type
_entity_poly.pdbx_seq_one_letter_code
_entity_poly.pdbx_strand_id
1 'polypeptide(L)'
;MNLKKFTILTRNESIQADEKANILINLEHIVSIKPIKMTTERRDVIDGYWIRLSNGKKYRAIQIPEFIQDKFNEELPAISKNNEFELADFNIQ
;
A
#
# COMPACT_ATOMS: atom_id res chain seq x y z
N MET A 1 18.12 8.39 -7.06
CA MET A 1 17.87 6.97 -7.38
C MET A 1 18.07 6.12 -6.12
N ASN A 2 16.97 5.83 -5.44
CA ASN A 2 16.95 5.08 -4.18
C ASN A 2 16.25 3.74 -4.40
N LEU A 3 17.02 2.72 -4.79
CA LEU A 3 16.51 1.37 -5.07
C LEU A 3 16.37 0.56 -3.79
N LYS A 4 15.21 -0.08 -3.60
CA LYS A 4 14.98 -1.04 -2.52
C LYS A 4 14.44 -2.36 -3.05
N LYS A 5 14.73 -3.43 -2.31
CA LYS A 5 14.34 -4.79 -2.66
C LYS A 5 12.91 -5.08 -2.23
N PHE A 6 12.15 -5.68 -3.14
CA PHE A 6 10.81 -6.18 -2.91
C PHE A 6 10.74 -7.62 -3.41
N THR A 7 9.90 -8.43 -2.78
CA THR A 7 9.58 -9.76 -3.28
C THR A 7 8.14 -9.74 -3.79
N ILE A 8 7.98 -9.95 -5.09
CA ILE A 8 6.70 -9.90 -5.78
C ILE A 8 6.20 -11.27 -6.17
N LEU A 9 4.89 -11.37 -6.36
CA LEU A 9 4.22 -12.52 -6.96
C LEU A 9 3.89 -12.21 -8.40
N THR A 10 4.55 -12.94 -9.30
CA THR A 10 4.36 -12.88 -10.75
C THR A 10 3.59 -14.12 -11.15
N ARG A 11 2.65 -14.01 -12.09
CA ARG A 11 2.01 -15.20 -12.65
C ARG A 11 2.82 -15.63 -13.86
N ASN A 12 3.41 -16.80 -13.80
CA ASN A 12 4.04 -17.39 -14.98
C ASN A 12 2.93 -17.97 -15.86
N GLU A 13 2.68 -17.36 -17.01
CA GLU A 13 1.58 -17.75 -17.90
C GLU A 13 1.73 -19.18 -18.42
N SER A 14 2.97 -19.67 -18.55
CA SER A 14 3.26 -21.01 -19.07
C SER A 14 2.93 -22.12 -18.07
N ILE A 15 3.02 -21.84 -16.77
CA ILE A 15 2.82 -22.83 -15.68
C ILE A 15 1.50 -22.55 -14.93
N GLN A 16 0.84 -21.42 -15.23
CA GLN A 16 -0.30 -20.86 -14.50
C GLN A 16 -0.08 -20.70 -12.99
N ALA A 17 1.18 -20.78 -12.56
CA ALA A 17 1.58 -20.75 -11.17
C ALA A 17 2.05 -19.36 -10.74
N ASP A 18 1.72 -18.96 -9.51
CA ASP A 18 2.33 -17.80 -8.87
C ASP A 18 3.81 -18.10 -8.49
N GLU A 19 4.73 -17.35 -9.09
CA GLU A 19 6.17 -17.41 -8.84
C GLU A 19 6.64 -16.19 -8.02
N LYS A 20 7.52 -16.43 -7.05
CA LYS A 20 8.15 -15.38 -6.24
C LYS A 20 9.36 -14.82 -6.97
N ALA A 21 9.36 -13.53 -7.28
CA ALA A 21 10.50 -12.86 -7.89
C ALA A 21 11.02 -11.71 -6.99
N ASN A 22 12.34 -11.60 -6.89
CA ASN A 22 12.98 -10.47 -6.22
C ASN A 22 13.22 -9.35 -7.23
N ILE A 23 12.76 -8.13 -6.93
CA ILE A 23 12.95 -6.96 -7.79
C ILE A 23 13.47 -5.76 -6.99
N LEU A 24 14.15 -4.86 -7.69
CA LEU A 24 14.53 -3.56 -7.17
C LEU A 24 13.59 -2.49 -7.73
N ILE A 25 12.96 -1.71 -6.86
CA ILE A 25 12.10 -0.59 -7.24
C ILE A 25 12.73 0.70 -6.71
N ASN A 26 12.80 1.72 -7.56
CA ASN A 26 13.16 3.08 -7.11
C ASN A 26 11.99 3.67 -6.32
N LEU A 27 12.24 4.03 -5.06
CA LEU A 27 11.21 4.56 -4.17
C LEU A 27 10.58 5.86 -4.70
N GLU A 28 11.34 6.67 -5.42
CA GLU A 28 10.89 7.92 -6.05
C GLU A 28 9.77 7.70 -7.09
N HIS A 29 9.60 6.47 -7.57
CA HIS A 29 8.55 6.10 -8.53
C HIS A 29 7.35 5.41 -7.88
N ILE A 30 7.37 5.17 -6.56
CA ILE A 30 6.23 4.57 -5.86
C ILE A 30 5.20 5.66 -5.56
N VAL A 31 3.98 5.45 -6.05
CA VAL A 31 2.85 6.36 -5.79
C VAL A 31 2.07 5.92 -4.56
N SER A 32 1.86 4.61 -4.39
CA SER A 32 1.17 4.09 -3.21
C SER A 32 1.52 2.63 -2.95
N ILE A 33 1.41 2.27 -1.67
CA ILE A 33 1.48 0.89 -1.20
C ILE A 33 0.22 0.64 -0.38
N LYS A 34 -0.50 -0.45 -0.66
CA LYS A 34 -1.73 -0.81 0.05
C LYS A 34 -1.67 -2.26 0.52
N PRO A 35 -1.85 -2.56 1.81
CA PRO A 35 -1.94 -3.92 2.29
C PRO A 35 -3.19 -4.62 1.73
N ILE A 36 -3.04 -5.88 1.35
CA ILE A 36 -4.08 -6.73 0.79
C ILE A 36 -4.00 -8.15 1.34
N LYS A 37 -5.15 -8.82 1.38
CA LYS A 37 -5.24 -10.27 1.53
C LYS A 37 -5.25 -10.89 0.14
N MET A 38 -4.43 -11.90 -0.09
CA MET A 38 -4.34 -12.62 -1.36
C MET A 38 -4.62 -14.10 -1.14
N THR A 39 -5.38 -14.70 -2.04
CA THR A 39 -5.61 -16.15 -2.02
C THR A 39 -4.60 -16.82 -2.93
N THR A 40 -3.90 -17.83 -2.41
CA THR A 40 -3.00 -18.68 -3.20
C THR A 40 -3.79 -19.79 -3.91
N GLU A 41 -3.15 -20.46 -4.86
CA GLU A 41 -3.74 -21.63 -5.55
C GLU A 41 -4.17 -22.75 -4.60
N ARG A 42 -3.53 -22.87 -3.43
CA ARG A 42 -3.86 -23.85 -2.40
C ARG A 42 -5.03 -23.43 -1.50
N ARG A 43 -5.70 -22.32 -1.83
CA ARG A 43 -6.77 -21.68 -1.04
C ARG A 43 -6.30 -21.08 0.29
N ASP A 44 -5.01 -21.01 0.53
CA ASP A 44 -4.46 -20.29 1.69
C ASP A 44 -4.57 -18.79 1.46
N VAL A 45 -4.93 -18.04 2.51
CA VAL A 45 -4.96 -16.58 2.50
C VAL A 45 -3.64 -16.07 3.06
N ILE A 46 -2.90 -15.32 2.25
CA ILE A 46 -1.64 -14.68 2.63
C ILE A 46 -1.78 -13.17 2.67
N ASP A 47 -0.99 -12.53 3.52
CA ASP A 47 -0.82 -11.08 3.52
C ASP A 47 0.15 -10.64 2.42
N GLY A 48 -0.20 -9.54 1.76
CA GLY A 48 0.61 -8.94 0.72
C GLY A 48 0.31 -7.45 0.57
N TYR A 49 0.88 -6.86 -0.48
CA TYR A 49 0.82 -5.44 -0.74
C TYR A 49 0.63 -5.16 -2.23
N TRP A 50 -0.29 -4.26 -2.58
CA TRP A 50 -0.30 -3.63 -3.89
C TRP A 50 0.68 -2.46 -3.91
N ILE A 51 1.65 -2.51 -4.80
CA ILE A 51 2.58 -1.40 -5.07
C ILE A 51 2.18 -0.78 -6.41
N ARG A 52 1.81 0.50 -6.41
CA ARG A 52 1.54 1.27 -7.63
C ARG A 52 2.71 2.19 -7.92
N LEU A 53 3.20 2.15 -9.16
CA LEU A 53 4.25 3.04 -9.65
C LEU A 53 3.68 4.22 -10.45
N SER A 54 4.47 5.28 -10.58
CA SER A 54 4.13 6.51 -11.31
C SER A 54 3.91 6.30 -12.80
N ASN A 55 4.53 5.27 -13.38
CA ASN A 55 4.34 4.86 -14.78
C ASN A 55 3.07 4.00 -15.00
N GLY A 56 2.20 3.88 -13.99
CA GLY A 56 0.97 3.09 -14.06
C GLY A 56 1.14 1.59 -13.82
N LYS A 57 2.37 1.07 -13.70
CA LYS A 57 2.62 -0.34 -13.36
C LYS A 57 2.16 -0.64 -11.95
N LYS A 58 1.69 -1.87 -11.74
CA LYS A 58 1.23 -2.37 -10.44
C LYS A 58 1.86 -3.72 -10.16
N TYR A 59 2.31 -3.93 -8.92
CA TYR A 59 2.91 -5.18 -8.48
C TYR A 59 2.24 -5.69 -7.21
N ARG A 60 2.06 -7.00 -7.13
CA ARG A 60 1.67 -7.70 -5.89
C ARG A 60 2.95 -8.11 -5.18
N ALA A 61 3.20 -7.57 -3.99
CA ALA A 61 4.34 -7.91 -3.16
C ALA A 61 3.94 -8.75 -1.96
N ILE A 62 4.77 -9.71 -1.58
CA ILE A 62 4.66 -10.47 -0.33
C ILE A 62 5.62 -9.95 0.74
N GLN A 63 6.69 -9.30 0.32
CA GLN A 63 7.67 -8.70 1.22
C GLN A 63 8.02 -7.30 0.72
N ILE A 64 7.97 -6.34 1.64
CA ILE A 64 8.36 -4.95 1.47
C ILE A 64 9.52 -4.64 2.40
N PRO A 65 10.33 -3.60 2.12
CA PRO A 65 11.35 -3.13 3.06
C PRO A 65 10.79 -2.76 4.43
N GLU A 66 11.55 -3.05 5.48
CA GLU A 66 11.18 -2.84 6.89
C GLU A 66 10.69 -1.43 7.18
N PHE A 67 11.41 -0.39 6.72
CA PHE A 67 11.02 1.01 6.95
C PHE A 67 9.63 1.39 6.38
N ILE A 68 9.13 0.66 5.37
CA ILE A 68 7.77 0.87 4.84
C ILE A 68 6.76 0.16 5.74
N GLN A 69 7.12 -1.01 6.24
CA GLN A 69 6.29 -1.75 7.19
C GLN A 69 6.10 -0.96 8.49
N ASP A 70 7.16 -0.33 9.00
CA ASP A 70 7.10 0.53 10.18
C ASP A 70 6.12 1.68 10.00
N LYS A 71 6.05 2.25 8.79
CA LYS A 71 5.12 3.33 8.46
C LYS A 71 3.65 2.90 8.46
N PHE A 72 3.36 1.62 8.25
CA PHE A 72 2.01 1.10 8.41
C PHE A 72 1.60 0.89 9.87
N ASN A 73 2.57 0.75 10.77
CA ASN A 73 2.32 0.59 12.21
C ASN A 73 2.22 1.94 12.93
N GLU A 74 2.48 3.06 12.24
CA GLU A 74 2.39 4.40 12.79
C GLU A 74 0.91 4.80 13.00
N GLU A 75 0.56 5.21 14.21
CA GLU A 75 -0.77 5.71 14.51
C GLU A 75 -0.93 7.13 13.96
N LEU A 76 -1.89 7.31 13.04
CA LEU A 76 -2.23 8.63 12.53
C LEU A 76 -3.14 9.36 13.52
N PRO A 77 -2.97 10.68 13.70
CA PRO A 77 -3.84 11.44 14.59
C PRO A 77 -5.29 11.34 14.13
N ALA A 78 -6.20 11.08 15.07
CA ALA A 78 -7.62 11.09 14.78
C ALA A 78 -8.01 12.50 14.29
N ILE A 79 -8.81 12.55 13.22
CA ILE A 79 -9.38 13.81 12.74
C ILE A 79 -10.30 14.33 13.85
N SER A 80 -9.84 15.34 14.60
CA SER A 80 -10.71 16.11 15.48
C SER A 80 -11.70 16.86 14.59
N LYS A 81 -12.97 16.47 14.63
CA LYS A 81 -14.03 17.35 14.11
C LYS A 81 -14.02 18.58 15.01
N ASN A 82 -13.48 19.69 14.53
CA ASN A 82 -13.72 20.98 15.16
C ASN A 82 -15.24 21.25 15.05
N ASN A 83 -15.96 20.96 16.13
CA ASN A 83 -17.22 21.63 16.43
C ASN A 83 -16.86 23.08 16.69
N GLU A 84 -17.11 23.95 15.72
CA GLU A 84 -17.35 25.39 15.90
C GLU A 84 -17.65 25.99 14.51
N PHE A 85 -18.82 25.61 13.98
CA PHE A 85 -19.57 26.62 13.24
C PHE A 85 -20.10 27.56 14.31
N GLU A 86 -19.41 28.67 14.53
CA GLU A 86 -19.93 29.83 15.23
C GLU A 86 -21.30 30.14 14.64
N LEU A 87 -22.36 29.85 15.41
CA LEU A 87 -23.64 30.53 15.30
C LEU A 87 -23.40 31.96 15.76
N ALA A 88 -22.71 32.73 14.91
CA ALA A 88 -22.61 34.17 15.05
C ALA A 88 -24.02 34.75 14.85
N ASP A 89 -24.64 35.07 15.97
CA ASP A 89 -25.39 36.30 16.18
C ASP A 89 -26.11 36.87 14.95
N PHE A 90 -27.32 36.38 14.71
CA PHE A 90 -28.39 37.22 14.15
C PHE A 90 -29.57 37.26 15.13
N ASN A 91 -29.29 37.77 16.32
CA ASN A 91 -30.28 38.57 17.05
C ASN A 91 -30.29 39.95 16.40
N ILE A 92 -31.28 40.21 15.54
CA ILE A 92 -31.72 41.57 15.24
C ILE A 92 -33.23 41.61 15.51
N GLN A 93 -33.59 42.62 16.31
CA GLN A 93 -34.90 42.99 16.88
C GLN A 93 -36.11 42.84 15.96
#